data_AF-A0A0N4W7A5-F1
#
_entry.id   AF-A0A0N4W7A5-F1
#
_cell.length_a   1.000
_cell.length_b   1.000
_cell.length_c   1.000
_cell.angle_alpha   90.00
_cell.angle_beta   90.00
_cell.angle_gamma   90.00
#
_symmetry.space_group_name_H-M   'P 1'
#
loop_
_entity.id
_entity.type
_entity.pdbx_description
1 polymer ?
#
loop_
_entity_poly.entity_id
_entity_poly.type
_entity_poly.pdbx_seq_one_letter_code
_entity_poly.pdbx_strand_id
1 'polypeptide(L)'
;MGYQPNLEVQLKPHHKPYEMRRGWSEVLTKFATSEPESKKKEDEPVLYFRRNVQLSETREQQRFVLQIVTFCSRALEMLLTDARSSLFLDRCPMPPERAAELAGLGFAMEDGAFEQKTHNVDWIRIHIDDQLPARMADAIRGPMLLGKALSGFK
;
A
#
# COMPACT_ATOMS: atom_id res chain seq x y z
N MET A 1 -7.48 -4.77 -8.38
CA MET A 1 -6.33 -5.25 -9.19
C MET A 1 -5.35 -4.10 -9.33
N GLY A 2 -4.29 -4.09 -8.53
CA GLY A 2 -3.24 -3.07 -8.60
C GLY A 2 -2.31 -3.37 -9.76
N TYR A 3 -2.19 -2.44 -10.71
CA TYR A 3 -1.11 -2.43 -11.67
C TYR A 3 0.20 -2.30 -10.89
N GLN A 4 1.13 -3.26 -11.05
CA GLN A 4 2.48 -3.13 -10.52
C GLN A 4 3.31 -2.41 -11.60
N PRO A 5 3.68 -1.13 -11.39
CA PRO A 5 4.39 -0.37 -12.41
C PRO A 5 5.81 -0.90 -12.59
N ASN A 6 6.22 -1.01 -13.86
CA ASN A 6 7.59 -1.37 -14.25
C ASN A 6 8.61 -0.29 -13.84
N LEU A 7 8.17 0.97 -13.78
CA LEU A 7 8.98 2.10 -13.35
C LEU A 7 8.09 3.21 -12.75
N GLU A 8 8.47 3.75 -11.60
CA GLU A 8 7.85 4.92 -10.98
C GLU A 8 8.86 6.06 -10.90
N VAL A 9 8.47 7.27 -11.31
CA VAL A 9 9.36 8.44 -11.31
C VAL A 9 8.67 9.63 -10.65
N GLN A 10 9.32 10.22 -9.65
CA GLN A 10 8.87 11.50 -9.10
C GLN A 10 9.33 12.66 -9.98
N LEU A 11 8.37 13.39 -10.55
CA LEU A 11 8.65 14.61 -11.31
C LEU A 11 9.13 15.75 -10.40
N LYS A 12 10.04 16.57 -10.91
CA LYS A 12 10.41 17.84 -10.27
C LYS A 12 9.39 18.92 -10.65
N PRO A 13 9.24 20.00 -9.86
CA PRO A 13 8.25 21.05 -10.13
C PRO A 13 8.36 21.72 -11.51
N HIS A 14 9.54 21.73 -12.12
CA HIS A 14 9.79 22.30 -13.45
C HIS A 14 9.65 21.29 -14.60
N HIS A 15 9.46 20.01 -14.32
CA HIS A 15 9.24 19.01 -15.37
C HIS A 15 7.83 19.16 -15.94
N LYS A 16 7.69 18.95 -17.26
CA LYS A 16 6.40 18.92 -17.93
C LYS A 16 5.94 17.48 -18.10
N PRO A 17 4.81 17.05 -17.50
CA PRO A 17 4.31 15.69 -17.61
C PRO A 17 4.14 15.19 -19.05
N TYR A 18 3.72 16.07 -19.95
CA TYR A 18 3.55 15.73 -21.37
C TYR A 18 4.87 15.41 -22.07
N GLU A 19 5.95 16.14 -21.78
CA GLU A 19 7.27 15.85 -22.33
C GLU A 19 7.81 14.52 -21.77
N MET A 20 7.54 14.22 -20.49
CA MET A 20 7.86 12.91 -19.90
C MET A 20 7.15 11.76 -20.63
N ARG A 21 5.86 11.92 -20.97
CA ARG A 21 5.13 10.90 -21.76
C ARG A 21 5.75 10.69 -23.14
N ARG A 22 6.14 11.76 -23.83
CA ARG A 22 6.77 11.67 -25.16
C ARG A 22 8.13 10.96 -25.12
N GLY A 23 8.91 11.15 -24.07
CA GLY A 23 10.21 10.51 -23.87
C GLY A 23 10.18 9.22 -23.05
N TRP A 24 9.00 8.65 -22.79
CA TRP A 24 8.87 7.53 -21.84
C TRP A 24 9.66 6.29 -22.24
N SER A 25 9.68 5.96 -23.54
CA SER A 25 10.47 4.84 -24.08
C SER A 25 11.96 4.99 -23.76
N GLU A 26 12.53 6.18 -23.92
CA GLU A 26 13.94 6.46 -23.60
C GLU A 26 14.22 6.28 -22.10
N VAL A 27 13.28 6.70 -21.26
CA VAL A 27 13.35 6.52 -19.80
C VAL A 27 13.34 5.03 -19.45
N LEU A 28 12.45 4.24 -20.05
CA LEU A 28 12.39 2.78 -19.85
C LEU A 28 13.66 2.08 -20.34
N THR A 29 14.18 2.44 -21.51
CA THR A 29 15.45 1.89 -22.03
C THR A 29 16.59 2.14 -21.04
N LYS A 30 16.61 3.31 -20.40
CA LYS A 30 17.68 3.70 -19.47
C LYS A 30 17.55 3.09 -18.08
N PHE A 31 16.34 2.98 -17.53
CA PHE A 31 16.13 2.65 -16.11
C PHE A 31 15.42 1.31 -15.85
N ALA A 32 14.69 0.75 -16.83
CA ALA A 32 13.99 -0.52 -16.68
C ALA A 32 14.79 -1.68 -17.32
N THR A 33 16.09 -1.80 -17.03
CA THR A 33 16.99 -2.74 -17.73
C THR A 33 16.61 -4.22 -17.55
N SER A 34 15.92 -4.57 -16.46
CA SER A 34 15.43 -5.92 -16.18
C SER A 34 14.17 -6.30 -16.96
N GLU A 35 13.43 -5.33 -17.51
CA GLU A 35 12.16 -5.62 -18.18
C GLU A 35 12.37 -6.07 -19.64
N PRO A 36 11.60 -7.06 -20.12
CA PRO A 36 11.58 -7.47 -21.52
C PRO A 36 11.25 -6.30 -22.46
N GLU A 37 11.89 -6.27 -23.62
CA GLU A 37 11.68 -5.22 -24.62
C GLU A 37 10.23 -5.17 -25.14
N SER A 38 9.54 -6.32 -25.18
CA SER A 38 8.11 -6.37 -25.52
C SER A 38 7.26 -5.59 -24.52
N LYS A 39 7.51 -5.75 -23.21
CA LYS A 39 6.78 -5.01 -22.17
C LYS A 39 7.06 -3.51 -22.24
N LYS A 40 8.31 -3.11 -22.48
CA LYS A 40 8.68 -1.68 -22.58
C LYS A 40 7.95 -0.96 -23.72
N LYS A 41 7.72 -1.65 -24.84
CA LYS A 41 7.02 -1.10 -26.01
C LYS A 41 5.53 -0.86 -25.76
N GLU A 42 4.93 -1.66 -24.88
CA GLU A 42 3.50 -1.59 -24.55
C GLU A 42 3.23 -0.72 -23.31
N ASP A 43 4.28 -0.30 -22.59
CA ASP A 43 4.16 0.45 -21.34
C ASP A 43 3.87 1.93 -21.60
N GLU A 44 2.82 2.45 -20.94
CA GLU A 44 2.46 3.87 -20.98
C GLU A 44 2.50 4.50 -19.58
N PRO A 45 3.05 5.71 -19.43
CA PRO A 45 3.10 6.37 -18.13
C PRO A 45 1.74 6.98 -17.78
N VAL A 46 1.34 6.82 -16.53
CA VAL A 46 0.15 7.46 -15.95
C VAL A 46 0.58 8.44 -14.86
N LEU A 47 -0.11 9.58 -14.78
CA LEU A 47 0.14 10.57 -13.73
C LEU A 47 -0.60 10.20 -12.46
N TYR A 48 0.15 10.13 -11.37
CA TYR A 48 -0.38 9.91 -10.03
C TYR A 48 0.00 11.08 -9.11
N PHE A 49 -0.91 11.42 -8.21
CA PHE A 49 -0.61 12.28 -7.07
C PHE A 49 -0.29 11.38 -5.87
N ARG A 50 0.95 11.45 -5.38
CA ARG A 50 1.49 10.55 -4.35
C ARG A 50 2.34 11.29 -3.33
N ARG A 51 2.71 10.62 -2.24
CA ARG A 51 3.62 11.17 -1.23
C ARG A 51 4.96 11.56 -1.87
N ASN A 52 5.43 12.76 -1.54
CA ASN A 52 6.75 13.22 -1.98
C ASN A 52 7.85 12.44 -1.23
N VAL A 53 8.77 11.80 -1.96
CA VAL A 53 9.89 11.03 -1.39
C VAL A 53 10.83 11.87 -0.51
N GLN A 54 10.92 13.19 -0.78
CA GLN A 54 11.75 14.13 0.00
C GLN A 54 11.06 14.64 1.28
N LEU A 55 9.81 14.23 1.53
CA LEU A 55 9.13 14.53 2.79
C LEU A 55 9.75 13.68 3.90
N SER A 56 10.41 14.31 4.87
CA SER A 56 10.91 13.59 6.05
C SER A 56 9.77 13.26 7.02
N GLU A 57 9.94 12.19 7.81
CA GLU A 57 8.95 11.78 8.82
C GLU A 57 8.65 12.89 9.83
N THR A 58 9.68 13.60 10.31
CA THR A 58 9.49 14.73 11.23
C THR A 58 8.64 15.84 10.61
N ARG A 59 8.89 16.15 9.33
CA ARG A 59 8.10 17.17 8.61
C ARG A 59 6.69 16.68 8.32
N GLU A 60 6.53 15.40 8.04
CA GLU A 60 5.23 14.77 7.89
C GLU A 60 4.43 14.90 9.17
N GLN A 61 4.98 14.50 10.33
CA GLN A 61 4.33 14.64 11.64
C GLN A 61 4.02 16.10 12.01
N GLN A 62 4.96 17.02 11.81
CA GLN A 62 4.75 18.45 12.09
C GLN A 62 3.68 19.04 11.16
N ARG A 63 3.71 18.72 9.86
CA ARG A 63 2.65 19.11 8.91
C ARG A 63 1.34 18.39 9.19
N PHE A 64 1.36 17.17 9.71
CA PHE A 64 0.18 16.41 10.07
C PHE A 64 -0.64 17.19 11.09
N VAL A 65 0.02 17.65 12.16
CA VAL A 65 -0.58 18.45 13.23
C VAL A 65 -1.04 19.82 12.73
N LEU A 66 -0.27 20.49 11.87
CA LEU A 66 -0.55 21.88 11.43
C LEU A 66 -1.46 22.01 10.19
N GLN A 67 -1.38 21.10 9.21
CA GLN A 67 -2.06 21.23 7.90
C GLN A 67 -3.35 20.41 7.77
N ILE A 68 -3.46 19.22 8.39
CA ILE A 68 -4.71 18.43 8.32
C ILE A 68 -5.82 19.12 9.12
N VAL A 69 -5.48 19.72 10.27
CA VAL A 69 -6.44 20.45 11.11
C VAL A 69 -6.92 21.77 10.44
N THR A 70 -6.12 22.35 9.54
CA THR A 70 -6.31 23.76 9.13
C THR A 70 -6.54 23.98 7.63
N PHE A 71 -6.03 23.13 6.73
CA PHE A 71 -5.96 23.44 5.29
C PHE A 71 -6.39 22.33 4.33
N CYS A 72 -6.29 21.05 4.68
CA CYS A 72 -6.63 19.97 3.75
C CYS A 72 -7.09 18.70 4.48
N SER A 73 -8.39 18.60 4.74
CA SER A 73 -9.01 17.45 5.41
C SER A 73 -8.70 16.10 4.75
N ARG A 74 -8.48 16.09 3.43
CA ARG A 74 -8.25 14.88 2.62
C ARG A 74 -6.78 14.45 2.49
N ALA A 75 -5.84 15.24 3.01
CA ALA A 75 -4.42 14.90 2.91
C ALA A 75 -4.08 13.60 3.64
N LEU A 76 -4.75 13.33 4.78
CA LEU A 76 -4.60 12.09 5.52
C LEU A 76 -5.09 10.87 4.74
N GLU A 77 -6.29 10.96 4.17
CA GLU A 77 -6.89 9.90 3.35
C GLU A 77 -5.98 9.53 2.18
N MET A 78 -5.38 10.53 1.54
CA MET A 78 -4.44 10.32 0.45
C MET A 78 -3.16 9.61 0.91
N LEU A 79 -2.55 10.05 2.02
CA LEU A 79 -1.35 9.39 2.56
C LEU A 79 -1.65 7.96 2.99
N LEU A 80 -2.81 7.72 3.60
CA LEU A 80 -3.25 6.39 3.98
C LEU A 80 -3.48 5.49 2.75
N THR A 81 -4.09 6.03 1.69
CA THR A 81 -4.30 5.29 0.44
C THR A 81 -2.97 4.94 -0.22
N ASP A 82 -2.00 5.85 -0.22
CA ASP A 82 -0.65 5.62 -0.75
C ASP A 82 0.13 4.58 0.09
N ALA A 83 -0.02 4.63 1.41
CA ALA A 83 0.54 3.66 2.34
C ALA A 83 -0.08 2.26 2.16
N ARG A 84 -1.42 2.16 2.05
CA ARG A 84 -2.11 0.89 1.76
C ARG A 84 -1.68 0.34 0.41
N SER A 85 -1.59 1.18 -0.63
CA SER A 85 -1.10 0.75 -1.94
C SER A 85 0.32 0.18 -1.86
N SER A 86 1.21 0.83 -1.09
CA SER A 86 2.58 0.37 -0.87
C SER A 86 2.64 -0.95 -0.10
N LEU A 87 1.76 -1.14 0.88
CA LEU A 87 1.60 -2.40 1.62
C LEU A 87 1.21 -3.54 0.69
N PHE A 88 0.18 -3.36 -0.16
CA PHE A 88 -0.30 -4.37 -1.11
C PHE A 88 0.63 -4.62 -2.31
N LEU A 89 1.62 -3.75 -2.51
CA LEU A 89 2.73 -3.97 -3.45
C LEU A 89 3.94 -4.64 -2.78
N ASP A 90 3.77 -5.16 -1.56
CA ASP A 90 4.81 -5.83 -0.78
C ASP A 90 6.05 -4.96 -0.47
N ARG A 91 5.89 -3.63 -0.46
CA ARG A 91 6.99 -2.67 -0.21
C ARG A 91 7.19 -2.33 1.27
N CYS A 92 6.34 -2.86 2.14
CA CYS A 92 6.34 -2.60 3.58
C CYS A 92 6.58 -3.90 4.37
N PRO A 93 7.81 -4.46 4.36
CA PRO A 93 8.10 -5.64 5.16
C PRO A 93 7.98 -5.30 6.65
N MET A 94 7.27 -6.15 7.40
CA MET A 94 7.13 -6.00 8.84
C MET A 94 6.88 -7.35 9.53
N PRO A 95 7.16 -7.45 10.84
CA PRO A 95 6.84 -8.64 11.63
C PRO A 95 5.33 -8.93 11.68
N PRO A 96 4.92 -10.19 11.88
CA PRO A 96 3.51 -10.58 11.97
C PRO A 96 2.72 -9.81 13.03
N GLU A 97 3.35 -9.48 14.16
CA GLU A 97 2.71 -8.75 15.26
C GLU A 97 2.30 -7.34 14.82
N ARG A 98 3.21 -6.65 14.11
CA ARG A 98 2.98 -5.30 13.56
C ARG A 98 1.96 -5.32 12.43
N ALA A 99 1.97 -6.37 11.61
CA ALA A 99 0.98 -6.59 10.57
C ALA A 99 -0.41 -6.80 11.17
N ALA A 100 -0.52 -7.57 12.26
CA ALA A 100 -1.78 -7.79 12.97
C ALA A 100 -2.30 -6.51 13.62
N GLU A 101 -1.44 -5.70 14.25
CA GLU A 101 -1.79 -4.36 14.77
C GLU A 101 -2.37 -3.47 13.65
N LEU A 102 -1.70 -3.43 12.48
CA LEU A 102 -2.14 -2.64 11.34
C LEU A 102 -3.48 -3.11 10.78
N ALA A 103 -3.68 -4.43 10.67
CA ALA A 103 -4.96 -4.99 10.25
C ALA A 103 -6.09 -4.65 11.22
N GLY A 104 -5.81 -4.70 12.53
CA GLY A 104 -6.77 -4.30 13.56
C GLY A 104 -7.19 -2.84 13.43
N LEU A 105 -6.25 -1.94 13.11
CA LEU A 105 -6.58 -0.54 12.79
C LEU A 105 -7.44 -0.44 11.53
N GLY A 106 -7.11 -1.20 10.48
CA GLY A 106 -7.89 -1.24 9.24
C GLY A 106 -9.34 -1.66 9.46
N PHE A 107 -9.56 -2.76 10.19
CA PHE A 107 -10.90 -3.20 10.59
C PHE A 107 -11.63 -2.15 11.43
N ALA A 108 -10.95 -1.52 12.39
CA ALA A 108 -11.58 -0.48 13.21
C ALA A 108 -12.03 0.74 12.39
N MET A 109 -11.33 1.02 11.28
CA MET A 109 -11.70 2.10 10.36
C MET A 109 -12.89 1.73 9.46
N GLU A 110 -13.02 0.47 9.07
CA GLU A 110 -14.04 -0.01 8.12
C GLU A 110 -15.31 -0.49 8.82
N ASP A 111 -15.18 -1.26 9.90
CA ASP A 111 -16.28 -1.89 10.64
C ASP A 111 -16.60 -1.18 11.98
N GLY A 112 -15.76 -0.22 12.39
CA GLY A 112 -15.96 0.54 13.63
C GLY A 112 -15.46 -0.19 14.88
N ALA A 113 -16.13 0.02 16.02
CA ALA A 113 -15.67 -0.50 17.30
C ALA A 113 -15.74 -2.04 17.37
N PHE A 114 -14.85 -2.66 18.14
CA PHE A 114 -14.82 -4.11 18.29
C PHE A 114 -16.09 -4.66 18.97
N GLU A 115 -16.77 -5.60 18.31
CA GLU A 115 -17.90 -6.34 18.87
C GLU A 115 -17.58 -7.84 18.90
N GLN A 116 -17.41 -8.40 20.10
CA GLN A 116 -16.97 -9.80 20.28
C GLN A 116 -17.87 -10.84 19.59
N LYS A 117 -19.17 -10.56 19.46
CA LYS A 117 -20.12 -11.47 18.80
C LYS A 117 -19.91 -11.55 17.29
N THR A 118 -19.39 -10.48 16.70
CA THR A 118 -19.22 -10.30 15.26
C THR A 118 -17.76 -10.51 14.86
N HIS A 119 -16.84 -9.80 15.50
CA HIS A 119 -15.40 -9.79 15.19
C HIS A 119 -14.64 -10.91 15.92
N ASN A 120 -15.16 -12.14 15.84
CA ASN A 120 -14.51 -13.31 16.41
C ASN A 120 -13.34 -13.79 15.54
N VAL A 121 -12.60 -14.81 16.00
CA VAL A 121 -11.42 -15.33 15.30
C VAL A 121 -11.76 -15.83 13.89
N ASP A 122 -12.91 -16.46 13.71
CA ASP A 122 -13.33 -16.97 12.40
C ASP A 122 -13.63 -15.83 11.42
N TRP A 123 -14.26 -14.76 11.90
CA TRP A 123 -14.47 -13.54 11.12
C TRP A 123 -13.14 -12.92 10.69
N ILE A 124 -12.17 -12.79 11.60
CA ILE A 124 -10.85 -12.22 11.28
C ILE A 124 -10.15 -13.07 10.20
N ARG A 125 -10.18 -14.40 10.30
CA ARG A 125 -9.53 -15.27 9.31
C ARG A 125 -10.11 -15.14 7.91
N ILE A 126 -11.39 -14.81 7.80
CA ILE A 126 -12.07 -14.59 6.51
C ILE A 126 -11.67 -13.23 5.91
N HIS A 127 -11.60 -12.18 6.73
CA HIS A 127 -11.43 -10.80 6.26
C HIS A 127 -9.99 -10.27 6.32
N ILE A 128 -9.03 -11.05 6.85
CA ILE A 128 -7.63 -10.60 6.99
C ILE A 128 -6.97 -10.22 5.65
N ASP A 129 -7.40 -10.84 4.55
CA ASP A 129 -6.90 -10.54 3.21
C ASP A 129 -7.39 -9.17 2.67
N ASP A 130 -8.44 -8.60 3.28
CA ASP A 130 -8.92 -7.26 2.94
C ASP A 130 -8.00 -6.16 3.50
N GLN A 131 -7.31 -6.48 4.60
CA GLN A 131 -6.42 -5.54 5.29
C GLN A 131 -4.94 -5.76 4.97
N LEU A 132 -4.54 -6.97 4.59
CA LEU A 132 -3.14 -7.34 4.40
C LEU A 132 -2.88 -8.13 3.09
N PRO A 133 -1.67 -8.03 2.52
CA PRO A 133 -1.25 -8.90 1.43
C PRO A 133 -1.21 -10.37 1.86
N ALA A 134 -1.47 -11.28 0.92
CA ALA A 134 -1.57 -12.73 1.17
C ALA A 134 -0.43 -13.28 2.04
N ARG A 135 0.84 -12.95 1.73
CA ARG A 135 2.01 -13.41 2.52
C ARG A 135 1.91 -13.05 4.01
N MET A 136 1.45 -11.83 4.31
CA MET A 136 1.34 -11.33 5.68
C MET A 136 0.10 -11.88 6.37
N ALA A 137 -1.02 -11.95 5.64
CA ALA A 137 -2.25 -12.54 6.11
C ALA A 137 -2.07 -14.02 6.50
N ASP A 138 -1.38 -14.81 5.68
CA ASP A 138 -1.12 -16.24 5.93
C ASP A 138 -0.28 -16.46 7.20
N ALA A 139 0.69 -15.58 7.45
CA ALA A 139 1.52 -15.64 8.66
C ALA A 139 0.69 -15.42 9.94
N ILE A 140 -0.39 -14.63 9.87
CA ILE A 140 -1.27 -14.31 11.01
C ILE A 140 -2.39 -15.35 11.15
N ARG A 141 -2.99 -15.76 10.04
CA ARG A 141 -4.12 -16.72 9.97
C ARG A 141 -3.78 -18.05 10.63
N GLY A 142 -2.51 -18.44 10.55
CA GLY A 142 -2.00 -19.72 11.01
C GLY A 142 -2.48 -20.88 10.12
N PRO A 143 -2.07 -22.12 10.42
CA PRO A 143 -2.39 -23.26 9.58
C PRO A 143 -3.89 -23.58 9.60
N MET A 144 -4.47 -23.71 8.41
CA MET A 144 -5.86 -24.13 8.20
C MET A 144 -5.91 -25.50 7.52
N LEU A 145 -6.85 -26.34 7.94
CA LEU A 145 -7.17 -27.61 7.30
C LEU A 145 -8.67 -27.63 6.96
N LEU A 146 -9.00 -27.79 5.68
CA LEU A 146 -10.40 -27.84 5.20
C LEU A 146 -11.25 -26.63 5.68
N GLY A 147 -10.67 -25.44 5.68
CA GLY A 147 -11.35 -24.21 6.11
C GLY A 147 -11.52 -24.06 7.62
N LYS A 148 -10.96 -24.97 8.43
CA LYS A 148 -10.95 -24.88 9.90
C LYS A 148 -9.53 -24.69 10.42
N ALA A 149 -9.42 -23.95 11.50
CA ALA A 149 -8.15 -23.75 12.18
C ALA A 149 -7.63 -25.04 12.78
N LEU A 150 -6.34 -25.31 12.56
CA LEU A 150 -5.63 -26.29 13.37
C LEU A 150 -5.29 -25.63 14.72
N SER A 151 -6.25 -25.54 15.63
CA SER A 151 -5.94 -25.19 17.02
C SER A 151 -5.31 -26.42 17.68
N GLY A 152 -4.01 -26.40 17.98
CA GLY A 152 -3.44 -27.51 18.76
C GLY A 152 -1.94 -27.77 18.74
N PHE A 153 -1.09 -26.98 18.08
CA PHE A 153 0.35 -27.13 18.29
C PHE A 153 0.83 -26.13 19.33
N LYS A 154 0.91 -26.63 20.57
CA LYS A 154 1.71 -26.07 21.66
C LYS A 154 3.18 -26.39 21.41
#